data_AF-A0AAD2J2B5-F1
#
_entry.id   AF-A0AAD2J2B5-F1
#
_cell.length_a   1.000
_cell.length_b   1.000
_cell.length_c   1.000
_cell.angle_alpha   90.00
_cell.angle_beta   90.00
_cell.angle_gamma   90.00
#
_symmetry.space_group_name_H-M   'P 1'
#
loop_
_entity.id
_entity.type
_entity.pdbx_description
1 polymer ?
#
loop_
_entity_poly.entity_id
_entity_poly.type
_entity_poly.pdbx_seq_one_letter_code
_entity_poly.pdbx_strand_id
1 'polypeptide(L)' 'MPDSSWICGSEPPGRQGFFETEFNTGQTEVTMYSVLGWMPPAHRGYVVRWRSLEPAVEQAEIERYLYYRREGRGHS' A
#
# COMPACT_ATOMS: atom_id res chain seq x y z
N MET A 1 -9.16 -15.23 19.23
CA MET A 1 -7.94 -14.69 18.62
C MET A 1 -8.32 -14.33 17.19
N PRO A 2 -8.37 -13.06 16.75
CA PRO A 2 -8.74 -12.79 15.37
C PRO A 2 -7.59 -13.31 14.49
N ASP A 3 -7.86 -14.38 13.76
CA ASP A 3 -6.96 -14.99 12.78
C ASP A 3 -6.39 -13.92 11.86
N SER A 4 -5.07 -13.90 11.77
CA SER A 4 -4.30 -12.85 11.10
C SER A 4 -4.73 -12.75 9.63
N SER A 5 -5.44 -11.68 9.28
CA SER A 5 -5.78 -11.28 7.90
C SER A 5 -4.55 -10.93 7.04
N TRP A 6 -3.36 -11.22 7.55
CA TRP A 6 -2.07 -10.90 6.94
C TRP A 6 -1.62 -12.04 6.03
N ILE A 7 -1.27 -11.68 4.81
CA ILE A 7 -0.73 -12.52 3.76
C ILE A 7 0.78 -12.28 3.66
N CYS A 8 1.55 -13.31 3.30
CA CYS A 8 3.00 -13.21 3.20
C CYS A 8 3.43 -12.18 2.14
N GLY A 9 4.46 -11.38 2.45
CA GLY A 9 5.00 -10.37 1.53
C GLY A 9 5.60 -10.96 0.25
N SER A 10 5.95 -12.25 0.25
CA SER A 10 6.37 -12.99 -0.95
C SER A 10 5.22 -13.31 -1.90
N GLU A 11 3.97 -13.25 -1.44
CA GLU A 11 2.78 -13.47 -2.24
C GLU A 11 2.20 -12.11 -2.62
N PRO A 12 2.35 -11.64 -3.87
CA PRO A 12 1.85 -10.32 -4.25
C PRO A 12 0.31 -10.27 -4.25
N PRO A 13 -0.30 -9.11 -3.98
CA PRO A 13 -1.73 -8.92 -4.17
C PRO A 13 -2.17 -9.21 -5.60
N GLY A 14 -3.31 -9.89 -5.76
CA GLY A 14 -3.90 -10.19 -7.08
C GLY A 14 -4.51 -8.96 -7.79
N ARG A 15 -4.45 -7.77 -7.19
CA ARG A 15 -4.98 -6.52 -7.75
C ARG A 15 -4.12 -5.34 -7.36
N GLN A 16 -4.16 -4.29 -8.17
CA GLN A 16 -3.63 -2.99 -7.79
C GLN A 16 -4.53 -2.33 -6.74
N GLY A 17 -3.94 -1.55 -5.85
CA GLY A 17 -4.67 -0.89 -4.77
C GLY A 17 -3.79 -0.46 -3.61
N PHE A 18 -4.44 -0.04 -2.54
CA PHE A 18 -3.76 0.28 -1.29
C PHE A 18 -3.97 -0.85 -0.27
N PHE A 19 -2.89 -1.20 0.40
CA PHE A 19 -2.84 -2.29 1.36
C PHE A 19 -2.14 -1.81 2.62
N GLU A 20 -2.53 -2.36 3.76
CA GLU A 20 -1.72 -2.24 4.95
C GLU A 20 -0.55 -3.21 4.82
N THR A 21 0.66 -2.71 5.04
CA THR A 21 1.90 -3.45 4.81
C THR A 21 2.77 -3.34 6.04
N GLU A 22 3.33 -4.46 6.48
CA GLU A 22 4.39 -4.49 7.49
C GLU A 22 5.73 -4.66 6.79
N PHE A 23 6.66 -3.78 7.13
CA PHE A 23 8.03 -3.81 6.64
C PHE A 23 8.94 -4.58 7.58
N ASN A 24 10.09 -5.01 7.08
CA ASN A 24 11.12 -5.69 7.88
C ASN A 24 11.69 -4.84 9.01
N THR A 25 11.43 -3.54 9.00
CA THR A 25 11.74 -2.59 10.08
C THR A 25 10.79 -2.71 11.27
N GLY A 26 9.72 -3.50 11.16
CA GLY A 26 8.63 -3.59 12.15
C GLY A 26 7.59 -2.46 12.03
N GLN A 27 7.75 -1.56 11.07
CA GLN A 27 6.79 -0.50 10.80
C GLN A 27 5.62 -1.02 9.95
N THR A 28 4.41 -0.57 10.27
CA THR A 28 3.21 -0.86 9.49
C THR A 28 2.67 0.42 8.88
N GLU A 29 2.44 0.42 7.57
CA GLU A 29 1.95 1.58 6.82
C GLU A 29 1.04 1.19 5.66
N VAL A 30 0.27 2.15 5.17
CA VAL A 30 -0.53 2.00 3.94
C VAL A 30 0.35 2.26 2.72
N THR A 31 0.48 1.23 1.86
CA THR A 31 1.36 1.23 0.70
C THR A 31 0.59 0.85 -0.55
N MET A 32 0.91 1.47 -1.68
CA MET A 32 0.31 1.14 -2.97
C MET A 32 1.00 -0.09 -3.58
N TYR A 33 0.21 -1.07 -4.01
CA TYR A 33 0.66 -2.10 -4.94
C TYR A 33 0.23 -1.72 -6.36
N SER A 34 1.19 -1.57 -7.26
CA SER A 34 0.99 -1.16 -8.65
C SER A 34 1.54 -2.20 -9.63
N VAL A 35 1.41 -1.95 -10.93
CA VAL A 35 2.09 -2.76 -11.97
C VAL A 35 3.62 -2.79 -11.82
N LEU A 36 4.21 -1.80 -11.14
CA LEU A 36 5.65 -1.74 -10.85
C LEU A 36 6.00 -2.43 -9.51
N GLY A 37 5.03 -3.05 -8.85
CA GLY A 37 5.16 -3.60 -7.50
C GLY A 37 4.82 -2.58 -6.40
N TRP A 38 5.37 -2.83 -5.21
CA TRP A 38 5.17 -1.99 -4.01
C TRP A 38 5.81 -0.60 -4.16
N MET A 39 5.06 0.44 -3.84
CA MET A 39 5.51 1.84 -3.96
C MET A 39 5.38 2.60 -2.64
N PRO A 40 6.43 3.32 -2.16
CA PRO A 40 7.70 3.56 -2.85
C PRO A 40 8.76 2.46 -2.58
N PRO A 41 9.49 1.99 -3.61
CA PRO A 41 10.35 0.81 -3.49
C PRO A 41 11.70 1.04 -2.78
N ALA A 42 12.13 2.29 -2.57
CA ALA A 42 13.57 2.57 -2.38
C ALA A 42 14.02 2.87 -0.94
N HIS A 43 13.14 3.23 0.00
CA HIS A 43 13.58 3.80 1.30
C HIS A 43 12.93 3.19 2.54
N ARG A 44 11.98 2.27 2.41
CA ARG A 44 11.15 1.78 3.53
C ARG A 44 11.51 0.38 4.02
N GLY A 45 12.41 -0.31 3.32
CA GLY A 45 12.68 -1.74 3.51
C GLY A 45 11.83 -2.61 2.59
N TYR A 46 11.79 -3.92 2.86
CA TYR A 46 10.97 -4.87 2.09
C TYR A 46 9.71 -5.25 2.88
N VAL A 47 8.63 -5.50 2.15
CA VAL A 47 7.33 -5.92 2.72
C VAL A 47 7.46 -7.37 3.20
N VAL A 48 7.17 -7.60 4.49
CA VAL A 48 7.18 -8.93 5.12
C VAL A 48 5.80 -9.57 5.07
N ARG A 49 4.75 -8.76 5.22
CA ARG A 49 3.36 -9.17 5.11
C ARG A 49 2.47 -7.99 4.75
N TRP A 50 1.31 -8.29 4.19
CA TRP A 50 0.32 -7.29 3.82
C TRP A 50 -1.09 -7.78 4.09
N ARG A 51 -2.06 -6.88 4.18
CA ARG A 51 -3.48 -7.22 4.23
C ARG A 51 -4.32 -6.20 3.48
N SER A 52 -5.48 -6.64 3.04
CA SER A 52 -6.50 -5.76 2.47
C SER A 52 -6.96 -4.74 3.51
N LEU A 53 -7.08 -3.49 3.08
CA LEU A 53 -7.74 -2.45 3.86
C LEU A 53 -9.27 -2.64 3.82
N GLU A 54 -9.96 -2.02 4.77
CA GLU A 54 -11.40 -1.83 4.65
C GLU A 54 -11.70 -1.00 3.39
N PRO A 55 -12.75 -1.34 2.61
CA PRO A 55 -13.04 -0.67 1.34
C PRO A 55 -13.18 0.86 1.45
N ALA A 56 -13.75 1.35 2.56
CA ALA A 56 -13.88 2.79 2.81
C ALA A 56 -12.52 3.48 3.05
N VAL A 57 -11.59 2.80 3.72
CA VAL A 57 -10.24 3.30 3.98
C VAL A 57 -9.42 3.29 2.69
N GLU A 58 -9.50 2.21 1.92
CA GLU A 58 -8.83 2.14 0.61
C GLU A 58 -9.31 3.25 -0.33
N GLN A 59 -10.62 3.47 -0.40
CA GLN A 59 -11.20 4.52 -1.24
C GLN A 59 -10.68 5.92 -0.86
N ALA A 60 -10.58 6.22 0.45
CA ALA A 60 -10.05 7.49 0.92
C ALA A 60 -8.57 7.68 0.53
N GLU A 61 -7.76 6.62 0.57
CA GLU A 61 -6.35 6.67 0.15
C GLU A 61 -6.21 6.82 -1.38
N ILE A 62 -7.08 6.19 -2.16
CA ILE A 62 -7.16 6.39 -3.62
C ILE A 62 -7.47 7.87 -3.92
N GLU A 63 -8.48 8.44 -3.28
CA GLU A 63 -8.88 9.84 -3.48
C GLU A 63 -7.73 10.79 -3.10
N ARG A 64 -7.07 10.54 -1.97
CA ARG A 64 -5.90 11.28 -1.51
C ARG A 64 -4.75 11.20 -2.52
N TYR A 65 -4.45 10.01 -3.02
CA TYR A 65 -3.41 9.80 -4.03
C TYR A 65 -3.72 10.53 -5.34
N LEU A 66 -4.96 10.45 -5.81
CA LEU A 66 -5.42 11.14 -7.02
C LEU A 66 -5.36 12.67 -6.86
N TYR A 67 -5.73 13.19 -5.69
CA TYR A 67 -5.60 14.60 -5.35
C TYR A 67 -4.15 15.07 -5.45
N TYR A 68 -3.20 14.41 -4.77
CA TYR A 68 -1.78 14.78 -4.85
C TYR A 68 -1.21 14.66 -6.26
N ARG A 69 -1.63 13.65 -7.03
CA ARG A 69 -1.19 13.48 -8.42
C ARG A 69 -1.70 14.60 -9.34
N ARG A 70 -2.90 15.14 -9.07
CA ARG A 70 -3.47 16.28 -9.79
C ARG A 70 -2.73 17.57 -9.44
N GLU A 71 -2.55 17.84 -8.15
CA GLU A 71 -1.85 19.04 -7.66
C GLU A 71 -0.39 19.08 -8.13
N GLY A 72 0.30 17.93 -8.13
CA GLY A 72 1.68 17.81 -8.61
C GLY A 72 1.86 18.02 -10.12
N ARG A 73 0.77 18.02 -10.92
CA ARG A 73 0.79 18.35 -12.36
C ARG A 73 0.41 19.80 -12.66
N GLY A 74 -0.01 20.57 -11.66
CA GLY A 74 -0.41 21.98 -11.82
C GLY A 74 0.76 22.97 -11.81
N HIS A 75 1.98 22.53 -11.50
CA HIS A 75 3.22 23.30 -11.66
C HIS A 75 4.02 22.73 -12.84
N SER A 76 3.68 23.12 -14.06
CA SER A 76 4.53 22.98 -15.25
C SER A 76 4.29 24.16 -16.18
#